data_AF-A0A1F3Y1H0-F1
#
_entry.id   AF-A0A1F3Y1H0-F1
#
_cell.length_a   1.000
_cell.length_b   1.000
_cell.length_c   1.000
_cell.angle_alpha   90.00
_cell.angle_beta   90.00
_cell.angle_gamma   90.00
#
_symmetry.space_group_name_H-M   'P 1'
#
loop_
_entity.id
_entity.type
_entity.pdbx_description
1 polymer ?
#
loop_
_entity_poly.entity_id
_entity_poly.type
_entity_poly.pdbx_seq_one_letter_code
_entity_poly.pdbx_strand_id
1 'polypeptide(L)'
;MRRVKKILVLLFFLSFLPLSSWAAPAEARYRCYKQKSYDLCVPSPGQGSRLLGVTTDSGGVRGMESELLNNLGPAAQRRAKSEPVTALDTNAEKALAKDRPDARLHSINGFLPSFAAKNFNLGAGFSGPNCYNTALVTTGGLPAGEVRYISSSEFEAILRLRYKRLAGPEPGALVVFEPRSSREHAAVYLFDNLIFQKKGYNKGYDYRIVPLDESFASEPFEWKPNPFDGPAPVSGQLASWEFYRLVPGTPCQGSPEAEDALFVSTVEYLAAAVLKSAPQWEVGRELGMVTEHVLEEMLDRFKGYKNSRIAVVGLAYAKLRSLKDQVFQSIVETHFSSRYASSRVEKITADICVHYNGYFTGLLERVLRLVGRDASLQSVRALAEKVKAQPADKCSFKLFELAAK
;
A
#
# COMPACT_ATOMS: atom_id res chain seq x y z
N MET A 1 17.85 11.73 -17.30
CA MET A 1 19.12 12.03 -16.59
C MET A 1 19.14 13.25 -15.66
N ARG A 2 18.28 14.29 -15.80
CA ARG A 2 18.22 15.38 -14.79
C ARG A 2 17.70 14.95 -13.41
N ARG A 3 17.01 13.80 -13.28
CA ARG A 3 16.46 13.28 -12.01
C ARG A 3 17.43 12.37 -11.22
N VAL A 4 18.24 11.52 -11.86
CA VAL A 4 19.30 10.75 -11.17
C VAL A 4 20.40 11.68 -10.62
N LYS A 5 20.71 12.78 -11.34
CA LYS A 5 21.56 13.86 -10.79
C LYS A 5 20.90 14.65 -9.65
N LYS A 6 19.55 14.71 -9.57
CA LYS A 6 18.85 15.32 -8.42
C LYS A 6 18.89 14.44 -7.16
N ILE A 7 19.00 13.11 -7.30
CA ILE A 7 19.27 12.20 -6.18
C ILE A 7 20.65 12.52 -5.57
N LEU A 8 21.63 12.95 -6.39
CA LEU A 8 22.97 13.31 -5.92
C LEU A 8 23.03 14.59 -5.07
N VAL A 9 22.14 15.56 -5.29
CA VAL A 9 22.13 16.82 -4.53
C VAL A 9 21.45 16.67 -3.17
N LEU A 10 20.49 15.74 -3.04
CA LEU A 10 19.90 15.42 -1.73
C LEU A 10 20.81 14.58 -0.82
N LEU A 11 21.78 13.84 -1.40
CA LEU A 11 22.71 12.98 -0.67
C LEU A 11 23.95 13.70 -0.10
N PHE A 12 24.16 14.98 -0.43
CA PHE A 12 25.38 15.72 -0.06
C PHE A 12 25.22 16.73 1.10
N PHE A 13 24.03 16.84 1.71
CA PHE A 13 23.79 17.63 2.92
C PHE A 13 23.52 16.71 4.13
N LEU A 14 24.52 15.94 4.53
CA LEU A 14 24.57 15.25 5.82
C LEU A 14 25.78 15.78 6.60
N SER A 15 25.62 16.99 7.15
CA SER A 15 26.50 17.51 8.17
C SER A 15 26.33 16.70 9.45
N PHE A 16 27.47 16.24 9.97
CA PHE A 16 27.65 15.59 11.26
C PHE A 16 26.87 16.30 12.39
N LEU A 17 25.93 15.58 13.00
CA LEU A 17 25.44 15.88 14.35
C LEU A 17 25.61 14.62 15.21
N PRO A 18 26.02 14.78 16.49
CA PRO A 18 26.38 13.66 17.34
C PRO A 18 25.15 12.81 17.68
N LEU A 19 25.34 11.49 17.61
CA LEU A 19 24.42 10.47 18.11
C LEU A 19 24.26 10.63 19.64
N SER A 20 23.32 11.45 20.08
CA SER A 20 22.82 11.39 21.45
C SER A 20 21.90 10.19 21.56
N SER A 21 22.42 9.09 22.12
CA SER A 21 21.66 7.91 22.52
C SER A 21 20.74 8.26 23.68
N TRP A 22 19.52 8.67 23.37
CA TRP A 22 18.45 8.74 24.35
C TRP A 22 17.96 7.31 24.55
N ALA A 23 18.26 6.74 25.72
CA ALA A 23 17.65 5.50 26.16
C ALA A 23 16.14 5.72 26.23
N ALA A 24 15.38 5.03 25.37
CA ALA A 24 13.93 5.06 25.41
C ALA A 24 13.45 4.53 26.77
N PRO A 25 12.43 5.16 27.40
CA PRO A 25 11.85 4.65 28.64
C PRO A 25 11.31 3.24 28.43
N ALA A 26 11.28 2.42 29.48
CA ALA A 26 10.76 1.06 29.44
C ALA A 26 9.33 1.04 28.85
N GLU A 27 9.19 0.58 27.62
CA GLU A 27 7.96 0.76 26.83
C GLU A 27 6.82 -0.14 27.32
N ALA A 28 5.60 0.42 27.34
CA ALA A 28 4.39 -0.35 27.58
C ALA A 28 4.23 -1.43 26.51
N ARG A 29 4.07 -2.69 26.93
CA ARG A 29 3.92 -3.85 26.02
C ARG A 29 2.57 -3.88 25.30
N TYR A 30 1.60 -3.14 25.81
CA TYR A 30 0.25 -3.02 25.31
C TYR A 30 -0.36 -1.69 25.80
N ARG A 31 -1.49 -1.30 25.21
CA ARG A 31 -2.33 -0.20 25.69
C ARG A 31 -3.78 -0.65 25.76
N CYS A 32 -4.47 -0.37 26.88
CA CYS A 32 -5.87 -0.74 27.07
C CYS A 32 -6.79 0.49 27.06
N TYR A 33 -7.98 0.29 26.50
CA TYR A 33 -9.06 1.26 26.40
C TYR A 33 -10.29 0.68 27.07
N LYS A 34 -10.83 1.40 28.06
CA LYS A 34 -11.97 0.93 28.83
C LYS A 34 -13.25 1.02 28.00
N GLN A 35 -13.95 -0.10 27.86
CA GLN A 35 -15.29 -0.17 27.26
C GLN A 35 -16.34 -0.47 28.34
N LYS A 36 -17.61 -0.59 27.94
CA LYS A 36 -18.69 -0.81 28.91
C LYS A 36 -18.60 -2.18 29.56
N SER A 37 -18.36 -3.23 28.76
CA SER A 37 -18.40 -4.62 29.22
C SER A 37 -17.02 -5.31 29.27
N TYR A 38 -15.96 -4.64 28.81
CA TYR A 38 -14.61 -5.20 28.72
C TYR A 38 -13.55 -4.10 28.61
N ASP A 39 -12.28 -4.45 28.77
CA ASP A 39 -11.17 -3.57 28.39
C ASP A 39 -10.56 -4.06 27.07
N LEU A 40 -10.42 -3.16 26.12
CA LEU A 40 -9.86 -3.42 24.80
C LEU A 40 -8.37 -3.13 24.80
N CYS A 41 -7.52 -4.15 24.70
CA CYS A 41 -6.08 -4.02 24.77
C CYS A 41 -5.41 -4.30 23.42
N VAL A 42 -4.65 -3.31 22.95
CA VAL A 42 -3.89 -3.32 21.70
C VAL A 42 -2.41 -3.59 22.04
N PRO A 43 -1.80 -4.69 21.57
CA PRO A 43 -0.37 -4.91 21.73
C PRO A 43 0.48 -3.86 21.00
N SER A 44 1.58 -3.45 21.62
CA SER A 44 2.60 -2.60 21.00
C SER A 44 3.32 -3.35 19.86
N PRO A 45 4.01 -2.65 18.93
CA PRO A 45 4.69 -3.29 17.81
C PRO A 45 5.65 -4.40 18.27
N GLY A 46 5.58 -5.57 17.62
CA GLY A 46 6.37 -6.74 17.98
C GLY A 46 6.01 -7.44 19.29
N GLN A 47 5.01 -6.97 20.05
CA GLN A 47 4.63 -7.55 21.34
C GLN A 47 3.47 -8.55 21.27
N GLY A 48 2.82 -8.67 20.11
CA GLY A 48 1.73 -9.62 19.83
C GLY A 48 0.94 -9.23 18.58
N SER A 49 0.13 -10.16 18.04
CA SER A 49 -0.66 -9.95 16.81
C SER A 49 -2.17 -10.16 17.00
N ARG A 50 -2.61 -10.33 18.26
CA ARG A 50 -4.02 -10.46 18.63
C ARG A 50 -4.49 -9.16 19.25
N LEU A 51 -5.60 -8.61 18.76
CA LEU A 51 -6.36 -7.60 19.47
C LEU A 51 -7.09 -8.30 20.62
N LEU A 52 -6.93 -7.81 21.85
CA LEU A 52 -7.35 -8.52 23.05
C LEU A 52 -8.54 -7.84 23.70
N GLY A 53 -9.61 -8.59 23.92
CA GLY A 53 -10.65 -8.24 24.88
C GLY A 53 -10.32 -8.83 26.24
N VAL A 54 -10.39 -8.02 27.29
CA VAL A 54 -10.02 -8.37 28.66
C VAL A 54 -11.24 -8.22 29.56
N THR A 55 -11.68 -9.33 30.17
CA THR A 55 -12.89 -9.40 31.00
C THR A 55 -12.60 -10.05 32.34
N THR A 56 -13.27 -9.66 33.42
CA THR A 56 -13.03 -10.21 34.78
C THR A 56 -13.88 -11.44 35.12
N ASP A 57 -14.92 -11.76 34.36
CA ASP A 57 -15.79 -12.91 34.61
C ASP A 57 -16.42 -13.53 33.34
N SER A 58 -17.06 -14.69 33.49
CA SER A 58 -17.71 -15.40 32.36
C SER A 58 -18.96 -14.69 31.80
N GLY A 59 -19.62 -13.86 32.62
CA GLY A 59 -20.72 -12.98 32.18
C GLY A 59 -20.21 -11.84 31.30
N GLY A 60 -18.99 -11.34 31.59
CA GLY A 60 -18.31 -10.30 30.83
C GLY A 60 -17.97 -10.69 29.40
N VAL A 61 -17.68 -11.97 29.11
CA VAL A 61 -17.41 -12.42 27.73
C VAL A 61 -18.66 -12.29 26.85
N ARG A 62 -19.84 -12.71 27.34
CA ARG A 62 -21.09 -12.54 26.59
C ARG A 62 -21.44 -11.07 26.42
N GLY A 63 -21.19 -10.25 27.44
CA GLY A 63 -21.34 -8.80 27.36
C GLY A 63 -20.44 -8.18 26.28
N MET A 64 -19.16 -8.53 26.29
CA MET A 64 -18.16 -8.13 25.29
C MET A 64 -18.58 -8.53 23.88
N GLU A 65 -18.91 -9.80 23.64
CA GLU A 65 -19.31 -10.27 22.31
C GLU A 65 -20.59 -9.58 21.84
N SER A 66 -21.58 -9.39 22.72
CA SER A 66 -22.80 -8.64 22.40
C SER A 66 -22.49 -7.20 22.02
N GLU A 67 -21.67 -6.50 22.80
CA GLU A 67 -21.23 -5.13 22.54
C GLU A 67 -20.50 -5.00 21.20
N LEU A 68 -19.55 -5.90 20.92
CA LEU A 68 -18.83 -5.95 19.65
C LEU A 68 -19.75 -6.28 18.47
N LEU A 69 -20.67 -7.24 18.62
CA LEU A 69 -21.62 -7.60 17.57
C LEU A 69 -22.56 -6.44 17.24
N ASN A 70 -23.02 -5.68 18.24
CA ASN A 70 -23.90 -4.53 18.03
C ASN A 70 -23.25 -3.42 17.19
N ASN A 71 -21.93 -3.35 17.18
CA ASN A 71 -21.18 -2.42 16.32
C ASN A 71 -21.09 -2.92 14.86
N LEU A 72 -21.21 -4.23 14.61
CA LEU A 72 -21.03 -4.82 13.28
C LEU A 72 -22.32 -4.86 12.47
N GLY A 73 -22.19 -4.76 11.14
CA GLY A 73 -23.31 -5.02 10.21
C GLY A 73 -23.71 -6.52 10.17
N PRO A 74 -24.94 -6.85 9.73
CA PRO A 74 -25.51 -8.21 9.82
C PRO A 74 -24.69 -9.32 9.14
N ALA A 75 -23.91 -9.00 8.11
CA ALA A 75 -23.05 -9.97 7.42
C ALA A 75 -21.79 -10.31 8.23
N ALA A 76 -21.20 -9.31 8.90
CA ALA A 76 -20.01 -9.48 9.73
C ALA A 76 -20.36 -10.19 11.05
N GLN A 77 -21.51 -9.87 11.64
CA GLN A 77 -22.00 -10.53 12.87
C GLN A 77 -22.05 -12.06 12.78
N ARG A 78 -22.42 -12.63 11.61
CA ARG A 78 -22.54 -14.09 11.44
C ARG A 78 -21.22 -14.85 11.54
N ARG A 79 -20.09 -14.15 11.37
CA ARG A 79 -18.75 -14.76 11.33
C ARG A 79 -17.90 -14.36 12.54
N ALA A 80 -18.27 -13.28 13.21
CA ALA A 80 -17.49 -12.72 14.30
C ALA A 80 -17.70 -13.51 15.58
N LYS A 81 -16.58 -13.92 16.18
CA LYS A 81 -16.52 -14.61 17.47
C LYS A 81 -15.22 -14.24 18.18
N SER A 82 -15.24 -14.27 19.51
CA SER A 82 -14.01 -14.21 20.28
C SER A 82 -13.40 -15.60 20.41
N GLU A 83 -12.09 -15.66 20.64
CA GLU A 83 -11.37 -16.92 20.90
C GLU A 83 -10.60 -16.78 22.21
N PRO A 84 -10.78 -17.69 23.19
CA PRO A 84 -10.06 -17.60 24.46
C PRO A 84 -8.55 -17.75 24.22
N VAL A 85 -7.74 -16.91 24.88
CA VAL A 85 -6.28 -17.03 24.88
C VAL A 85 -5.90 -18.04 25.96
N THR A 86 -5.72 -19.30 25.55
CA THR A 86 -5.38 -20.41 26.46
C THR A 86 -3.88 -20.55 26.71
N ALA A 87 -3.06 -20.00 25.81
CA ALA A 87 -1.60 -19.96 25.94
C ALA A 87 -1.11 -18.51 25.81
N LEU A 88 -0.31 -18.06 26.77
CA LEU A 88 0.29 -16.73 26.79
C LEU A 88 1.56 -16.75 25.93
N ASP A 89 1.38 -16.76 24.61
CA ASP A 89 2.46 -16.95 23.64
C ASP A 89 3.31 -15.68 23.48
N THR A 90 2.70 -14.51 23.70
CA THR A 90 3.30 -13.21 23.40
C THR A 90 3.67 -12.40 24.66
N ASN A 91 4.55 -11.43 24.50
CA ASN A 91 4.98 -10.57 25.61
C ASN A 91 3.86 -9.67 26.14
N ALA A 92 2.97 -9.22 25.27
CA ALA A 92 1.79 -8.44 25.65
C ALA A 92 0.83 -9.28 26.50
N GLU A 93 0.53 -10.50 26.08
CA GLU A 93 -0.35 -11.42 26.82
C GLU A 93 0.23 -11.78 28.20
N LYS A 94 1.53 -12.09 28.27
CA LYS A 94 2.23 -12.37 29.53
C LYS A 94 2.20 -11.17 30.48
N ALA A 95 2.35 -9.96 29.94
CA ALA A 95 2.30 -8.74 30.74
C ALA A 95 0.87 -8.47 31.24
N LEU A 96 -0.13 -8.56 30.37
CA LEU A 96 -1.54 -8.42 30.74
C LEU A 96 -1.97 -9.40 31.83
N ALA A 97 -1.59 -10.67 31.71
CA ALA A 97 -1.91 -11.69 32.71
C ALA A 97 -1.19 -11.44 34.05
N LYS A 98 0.00 -10.83 34.03
CA LYS A 98 0.72 -10.43 35.25
C LYS A 98 0.05 -9.21 35.91
N ASP A 99 -0.31 -8.22 35.11
CA ASP A 99 -0.89 -6.95 35.60
C ASP A 99 -2.35 -7.13 36.06
N ARG A 100 -3.05 -8.15 35.50
CA ARG A 100 -4.46 -8.45 35.78
C ARG A 100 -4.67 -9.97 35.91
N PRO A 101 -4.25 -10.59 37.03
CA PRO A 101 -4.25 -12.04 37.20
C PRO A 101 -5.64 -12.68 37.25
N ASP A 102 -6.69 -11.90 37.53
CA ASP A 102 -8.09 -12.30 37.53
C ASP A 102 -8.77 -12.18 36.15
N ALA A 103 -8.09 -11.57 35.19
CA ALA A 103 -8.67 -11.31 33.88
C ALA A 103 -8.60 -12.52 32.95
N ARG A 104 -9.68 -12.70 32.19
CA ARG A 104 -9.77 -13.60 31.04
C ARG A 104 -9.41 -12.81 29.78
N LEU A 105 -8.45 -13.33 29.03
CA LEU A 105 -8.00 -12.76 27.77
C LEU A 105 -8.67 -13.48 26.62
N HIS A 106 -9.27 -12.72 25.71
CA HIS A 106 -9.90 -13.21 24.49
C HIS A 106 -9.31 -12.50 23.28
N SER A 107 -8.91 -13.25 22.26
CA SER A 107 -8.64 -12.70 20.94
C SER A 107 -9.95 -12.26 20.32
N ILE A 108 -10.03 -11.00 19.94
CA ILE A 108 -11.19 -10.44 19.22
C ILE A 108 -10.87 -10.18 17.75
N ASN A 109 -9.81 -10.77 17.20
CA ASN A 109 -9.48 -10.67 15.78
C ASN A 109 -10.63 -11.15 14.86
N GLY A 110 -11.50 -12.04 15.35
CA GLY A 110 -12.68 -12.50 14.61
C GLY A 110 -13.69 -11.39 14.30
N PHE A 111 -13.64 -10.26 15.01
CA PHE A 111 -14.48 -9.09 14.76
C PHE A 111 -13.87 -8.09 13.77
N LEU A 112 -12.62 -8.30 13.35
CA LEU A 112 -11.93 -7.43 12.42
C LEU A 112 -12.22 -7.85 10.96
N PRO A 113 -12.18 -6.90 10.00
CA PRO A 113 -12.13 -7.25 8.58
C PRO A 113 -10.99 -8.23 8.30
N SER A 114 -11.19 -9.20 7.41
CA SER A 114 -10.24 -10.32 7.21
C SER A 114 -8.81 -9.86 6.89
N PHE A 115 -8.65 -8.77 6.13
CA PHE A 115 -7.32 -8.22 5.85
C PHE A 115 -6.67 -7.63 7.11
N ALA A 116 -7.44 -6.91 7.94
CA ALA A 116 -6.95 -6.37 9.21
C ALA A 116 -6.59 -7.49 10.19
N ALA A 117 -7.46 -8.49 10.36
CA ALA A 117 -7.21 -9.65 11.21
C ALA A 117 -5.92 -10.39 10.84
N LYS A 118 -5.62 -10.51 9.54
CA LYS A 118 -4.44 -11.21 9.03
C LYS A 118 -3.14 -10.39 9.18
N ASN A 119 -3.22 -9.07 9.06
CA ASN A 119 -2.04 -8.22 8.93
C ASN A 119 -1.72 -7.38 10.18
N PHE A 120 -2.63 -7.28 11.16
CA PHE A 120 -2.40 -6.51 12.38
C PHE A 120 -1.08 -6.88 13.06
N ASN A 121 -0.25 -5.86 13.32
CA ASN A 121 1.10 -5.94 13.90
C ASN A 121 2.11 -6.74 13.09
N LEU A 122 1.88 -6.90 11.79
CA LEU A 122 2.86 -7.43 10.87
C LEU A 122 3.45 -6.29 10.05
N GLY A 123 4.77 -6.36 9.83
CA GLY A 123 5.43 -5.56 8.81
C GLY A 123 4.97 -5.97 7.41
N ALA A 124 4.94 -5.02 6.49
CA ALA A 124 4.84 -5.42 5.09
C ALA A 124 6.13 -6.16 4.70
N GLY A 125 6.01 -7.26 3.96
CA GLY A 125 7.18 -8.01 3.50
C GLY A 125 8.07 -7.24 2.51
N PHE A 126 7.64 -6.05 2.07
CA PHE A 126 8.20 -5.27 0.96
C PHE A 126 7.61 -3.85 0.96
N SER A 127 8.25 -2.91 0.26
CA SER A 127 7.73 -1.54 0.13
C SER A 127 6.71 -1.41 -1.00
N GLY A 128 5.69 -0.61 -0.77
CA GLY A 128 4.67 -0.28 -1.75
C GLY A 128 3.27 -0.11 -1.15
N PRO A 129 2.69 -1.10 -0.44
CA PRO A 129 1.37 -0.96 0.14
C PRO A 129 1.43 0.18 1.11
N ASN A 130 0.59 1.17 0.87
CA ASN A 130 0.47 2.35 1.70
C ASN A 130 -0.90 2.39 2.35
N CYS A 131 -1.20 3.50 3.01
CA CYS A 131 -2.46 3.76 3.66
C CYS A 131 -3.67 3.59 2.71
N TYR A 132 -3.59 4.11 1.49
CA TYR A 132 -4.67 3.99 0.50
C TYR A 132 -4.93 2.53 0.10
N ASN A 133 -3.88 1.75 -0.22
CA ASN A 133 -4.05 0.35 -0.54
C ASN A 133 -4.64 -0.44 0.63
N THR A 134 -4.10 -0.20 1.83
CA THR A 134 -4.56 -0.83 3.07
C THR A 134 -6.05 -0.58 3.26
N ALA A 135 -6.49 0.67 3.14
CA ALA A 135 -7.89 1.05 3.28
C ALA A 135 -8.77 0.42 2.19
N LEU A 136 -8.36 0.50 0.92
CA LEU A 136 -9.14 -0.03 -0.21
C LEU A 136 -9.26 -1.55 -0.19
N VAL A 137 -8.18 -2.28 0.11
CA VAL A 137 -8.22 -3.75 0.19
C VAL A 137 -9.06 -4.20 1.39
N THR A 138 -8.89 -3.56 2.54
CA THR A 138 -9.61 -3.93 3.76
C THR A 138 -11.12 -3.68 3.65
N THR A 139 -11.54 -2.64 2.92
CA THR A 139 -12.96 -2.30 2.71
C THR A 139 -13.57 -2.95 1.46
N GLY A 140 -12.79 -3.70 0.67
CA GLY A 140 -13.26 -4.39 -0.54
C GLY A 140 -13.34 -3.51 -1.81
N GLY A 141 -12.79 -2.29 -1.77
CA GLY A 141 -12.59 -1.46 -2.95
C GLY A 141 -11.51 -1.95 -3.90
N LEU A 142 -10.62 -2.82 -3.43
CA LEU A 142 -9.70 -3.61 -4.24
C LEU A 142 -9.75 -5.08 -3.80
N PRO A 143 -9.49 -6.05 -4.69
CA PRO A 143 -9.36 -7.46 -4.31
C PRO A 143 -8.27 -7.68 -3.27
N ALA A 144 -8.45 -8.67 -2.40
CA ALA A 144 -7.47 -9.01 -1.34
C ALA A 144 -6.07 -9.39 -1.85
N GLY A 145 -5.97 -9.84 -3.11
CA GLY A 145 -4.70 -10.12 -3.78
C GLY A 145 -4.03 -8.92 -4.43
N GLU A 146 -4.73 -7.78 -4.56
CA GLU A 146 -4.19 -6.55 -5.17
C GLU A 146 -3.55 -5.61 -4.14
N VAL A 147 -2.65 -6.19 -3.34
CA VAL A 147 -1.78 -5.39 -2.47
C VAL A 147 -0.77 -4.68 -3.38
N ARG A 148 -0.60 -3.35 -3.31
CA ARG A 148 0.40 -2.53 -4.06
C ARG A 148 0.39 -1.09 -3.63
N TYR A 149 1.38 -0.32 -4.06
CA TYR A 149 1.32 1.13 -3.99
C TYR A 149 0.10 1.63 -4.75
N ILE A 150 -0.60 2.59 -4.12
CA ILE A 150 -1.71 3.33 -4.69
C ILE A 150 -1.34 4.81 -4.59
N SER A 151 -1.31 5.51 -5.72
CA SER A 151 -1.16 6.96 -5.74
C SER A 151 -2.42 7.66 -5.24
N SER A 152 -2.29 8.89 -4.77
CA SER A 152 -3.46 9.71 -4.39
C SER A 152 -4.45 9.83 -5.54
N SER A 153 -3.99 10.01 -6.78
CA SER A 153 -4.88 10.09 -7.96
C SER A 153 -5.70 8.82 -8.19
N GLU A 154 -5.12 7.64 -8.01
CA GLU A 154 -5.87 6.38 -8.14
C GLU A 154 -6.84 6.21 -6.97
N PHE A 155 -6.39 6.50 -5.75
CA PHE A 155 -7.25 6.47 -4.57
C PHE A 155 -8.48 7.37 -4.74
N GLU A 156 -8.28 8.61 -5.21
CA GLU A 156 -9.37 9.54 -5.47
C GLU A 156 -10.34 9.05 -6.55
N ALA A 157 -9.82 8.49 -7.64
CA ALA A 157 -10.64 7.93 -8.71
C ALA A 157 -11.51 6.80 -8.17
N ILE A 158 -10.93 5.87 -7.41
CA ILE A 158 -11.66 4.75 -6.80
C ILE A 158 -12.69 5.26 -5.79
N LEU A 159 -12.32 6.23 -4.93
CA LEU A 159 -13.22 6.80 -3.93
C LEU A 159 -14.45 7.42 -4.59
N ARG A 160 -14.26 8.24 -5.64
CA ARG A 160 -15.36 8.88 -6.37
C ARG A 160 -16.27 7.88 -7.08
N LEU A 161 -15.71 6.80 -7.62
CA LEU A 161 -16.45 5.82 -8.41
C LEU A 161 -17.19 4.79 -7.56
N ARG A 162 -16.61 4.39 -6.43
CA ARG A 162 -17.05 3.20 -5.68
C ARG A 162 -17.51 3.49 -4.26
N TYR A 163 -17.35 4.70 -3.75
CA TYR A 163 -17.70 5.02 -2.37
C TYR A 163 -18.69 6.17 -2.28
N LYS A 164 -19.56 6.09 -1.28
CA LYS A 164 -20.42 7.20 -0.85
C LYS A 164 -19.94 7.71 0.50
N ARG A 165 -20.04 9.01 0.73
CA ARG A 165 -19.77 9.63 2.02
C ARG A 165 -20.82 9.21 3.06
N LEU A 166 -20.40 9.02 4.30
CA LEU A 166 -21.25 8.76 5.46
C LEU A 166 -21.37 10.01 6.35
N ALA A 167 -22.43 10.08 7.14
CA ALA A 167 -22.63 11.15 8.12
C ALA A 167 -21.79 10.96 9.40
N GLY A 168 -21.39 9.73 9.69
CA GLY A 168 -20.64 9.38 10.89
C GLY A 168 -19.82 8.10 10.72
N PRO A 169 -19.09 7.70 11.78
CA PRO A 169 -18.31 6.48 11.79
C PRO A 169 -19.22 5.26 11.76
N GLU A 170 -18.87 4.28 10.93
CA GLU A 170 -19.49 2.95 10.94
C GLU A 170 -18.39 1.89 10.78
N PRO A 171 -18.46 0.74 11.48
CA PRO A 171 -17.43 -0.29 11.32
C PRO A 171 -17.28 -0.80 9.88
N GLY A 172 -16.01 -0.92 9.47
CA GLY A 172 -15.61 -1.21 8.10
C GLY A 172 -15.77 -0.04 7.13
N ALA A 173 -16.07 1.18 7.60
CA ALA A 173 -16.01 2.37 6.76
C ALA A 173 -14.56 2.76 6.48
N LEU A 174 -14.33 3.31 5.29
CA LEU A 174 -13.08 3.96 4.95
C LEU A 174 -13.02 5.33 5.62
N VAL A 175 -11.90 5.67 6.24
CA VAL A 175 -11.62 6.99 6.81
C VAL A 175 -10.64 7.71 5.90
N VAL A 176 -10.96 8.94 5.50
CA VAL A 176 -10.05 9.84 4.79
C VAL A 176 -9.69 10.99 5.71
N PHE A 177 -8.40 11.17 5.96
CA PHE A 177 -7.88 12.28 6.74
C PHE A 177 -7.53 13.45 5.83
N GLU A 178 -7.77 14.66 6.33
CA GLU A 178 -7.57 15.91 5.60
C GLU A 178 -8.19 15.92 4.19
N PRO A 179 -9.49 15.62 4.06
CA PRO A 179 -10.14 15.40 2.77
C PRO A 179 -10.16 16.63 1.85
N ARG A 180 -9.83 17.82 2.37
CA ARG A 180 -9.96 19.13 1.70
C ARG A 180 -8.64 19.79 1.29
N SER A 181 -7.49 19.39 1.84
CA SER A 181 -6.18 20.02 1.57
C SER A 181 -5.24 19.13 0.79
N SER A 182 -5.23 17.82 1.07
CA SER A 182 -4.22 16.91 0.50
C SER A 182 -4.56 15.42 0.58
N ARG A 183 -5.68 15.02 1.23
CA ARG A 183 -6.08 13.61 1.44
C ARG A 183 -4.89 12.77 1.92
N GLU A 184 -4.15 13.24 2.91
CA GLU A 184 -2.80 12.74 3.22
C GLU A 184 -2.76 11.27 3.62
N HIS A 185 -3.88 10.77 4.14
CA HIS A 185 -3.92 9.43 4.70
C HIS A 185 -5.31 8.81 4.63
N ALA A 186 -5.33 7.48 4.60
CA ALA A 186 -6.55 6.70 4.67
C ALA A 186 -6.41 5.50 5.61
N ALA A 187 -7.50 5.17 6.28
CA ALA A 187 -7.58 4.06 7.20
C ALA A 187 -8.95 3.37 7.09
N VAL A 188 -9.16 2.34 7.90
CA VAL A 188 -10.47 1.70 8.07
C VAL A 188 -10.94 1.89 9.49
N TYR A 189 -12.12 2.45 9.66
CA TYR A 189 -12.78 2.53 10.96
C TYR A 189 -13.17 1.12 11.41
N LEU A 190 -12.70 0.72 12.59
CA LEU A 190 -13.08 -0.52 13.23
C LEU A 190 -14.28 -0.25 14.13
N PHE A 191 -14.11 -0.24 15.43
CA PHE A 191 -15.12 0.07 16.43
C PHE A 191 -14.42 0.80 17.59
N ASP A 192 -15.19 1.36 18.52
CA ASP A 192 -14.66 1.99 19.74
C ASP A 192 -13.57 3.04 19.48
N ASN A 193 -13.78 3.84 18.43
CA ASN A 193 -12.84 4.88 17.97
C ASN A 193 -11.47 4.36 17.53
N LEU A 194 -11.35 3.08 17.19
CA LEU A 194 -10.14 2.51 16.61
C LEU A 194 -10.17 2.50 15.09
N ILE A 195 -8.99 2.65 14.50
CA ILE A 195 -8.75 2.53 13.07
C ILE A 195 -7.68 1.48 12.78
N PHE A 196 -7.79 0.82 11.63
CA PHE A 196 -6.75 -0.01 11.05
C PHE A 196 -6.06 0.73 9.91
N GLN A 197 -4.73 0.81 9.94
CA GLN A 197 -3.96 1.61 8.99
C GLN A 197 -2.53 1.09 8.77
N LYS A 198 -1.86 1.66 7.77
CA LYS A 198 -0.41 1.59 7.56
C LYS A 198 0.09 2.98 7.18
N LYS A 199 0.93 3.62 8.00
CA LYS A 199 1.25 5.06 7.88
C LYS A 199 2.16 5.45 6.72
N GLY A 200 2.72 4.49 5.99
CA GLY A 200 3.58 4.77 4.84
C GLY A 200 3.67 3.61 3.87
N TYR A 201 4.31 3.83 2.73
CA TYR A 201 4.56 2.77 1.74
C TYR A 201 5.76 1.88 2.13
N ASN A 202 6.68 2.39 2.94
CA ASN A 202 7.92 1.70 3.31
C ASN A 202 7.63 0.41 4.10
N LYS A 203 8.44 -0.64 3.91
CA LYS A 203 8.25 -1.93 4.60
C LYS A 203 8.42 -1.86 6.11
N GLY A 204 9.14 -0.84 6.60
CA GLY A 204 9.34 -0.59 8.03
C GLY A 204 8.11 -0.11 8.78
N TYR A 205 7.05 0.32 8.07
CA TYR A 205 5.76 0.64 8.69
C TYR A 205 4.91 -0.62 8.82
N ASP A 206 4.65 -1.04 10.05
CA ASP A 206 3.75 -2.14 10.34
C ASP A 206 2.28 -1.74 10.09
N TYR A 207 1.42 -2.72 9.84
CA TYR A 207 -0.01 -2.50 9.90
C TYR A 207 -0.45 -2.41 11.37
N ARG A 208 -1.16 -1.34 11.72
CA ARG A 208 -1.44 -0.99 13.11
C ARG A 208 -2.91 -0.71 13.34
N ILE A 209 -3.35 -0.99 14.56
CA ILE A 209 -4.62 -0.54 15.11
C ILE A 209 -4.31 0.52 16.14
N VAL A 210 -4.88 1.71 15.96
CA VAL A 210 -4.65 2.87 16.85
C VAL A 210 -5.95 3.64 17.04
N PRO A 211 -6.06 4.52 18.05
CA PRO A 211 -7.13 5.49 18.13
C PRO A 211 -7.21 6.39 16.89
N LEU A 212 -8.42 6.75 16.50
CA LEU A 212 -8.71 7.58 15.32
C LEU A 212 -7.96 8.92 15.35
N ASP A 213 -7.91 9.55 16.52
CA ASP A 213 -7.24 10.81 16.79
C ASP A 213 -5.71 10.70 16.87
N GLU A 214 -5.18 9.48 16.98
CA GLU A 214 -3.75 9.17 17.03
C GLU A 214 -3.22 8.64 15.69
N SER A 215 -3.98 8.82 14.60
CA SER A 215 -3.63 8.29 13.28
C SER A 215 -2.22 8.67 12.79
N PHE A 216 -1.68 9.82 13.21
CA PHE A 216 -0.34 10.31 12.87
C PHE A 216 0.62 10.38 14.07
N ALA A 217 0.20 9.93 15.25
CA ALA A 217 1.07 9.91 16.41
C ALA A 217 2.23 8.95 16.15
N SER A 218 3.47 9.37 16.39
CA SER A 218 4.63 8.49 16.22
C SER A 218 4.55 7.34 17.24
N GLU A 219 4.54 6.09 16.77
CA GLU A 219 4.61 4.95 17.68
C GLU A 219 6.07 4.58 17.98
N PRO A 220 6.39 4.15 19.21
CA PRO A 220 7.68 3.51 19.49
C PRO A 220 7.86 2.35 18.50
N PHE A 221 9.01 2.28 17.82
CA PHE A 221 9.37 1.30 16.78
C PHE A 221 8.72 1.46 15.40
N GLU A 222 7.91 2.49 15.17
CA GLU A 222 7.25 2.71 13.88
C GLU A 222 8.21 2.98 12.73
N TRP A 223 9.34 3.62 13.02
CA TRP A 223 10.35 3.95 12.04
C TRP A 223 11.65 3.22 12.34
N LYS A 224 11.95 2.22 11.50
CA LYS A 224 13.26 1.59 11.42
C LYS A 224 13.96 2.15 10.18
N PRO A 225 14.70 3.27 10.28
CA PRO A 225 15.33 3.89 9.12
C PRO A 225 16.29 2.92 8.45
N ASN A 226 16.18 2.74 7.13
CA ASN A 226 17.30 2.26 6.34
C ASN A 226 18.34 3.39 6.19
N PRO A 227 19.60 3.08 5.84
CA PRO A 227 20.66 4.08 5.67
C PRO A 227 20.35 5.19 4.65
N PHE A 228 19.33 5.02 3.82
CA PHE A 228 18.93 5.93 2.75
C PHE A 228 17.56 6.56 2.98
N ASP A 229 16.88 6.22 4.07
CA ASP A 229 15.60 6.83 4.37
C ASP A 229 15.82 8.20 5.04
N GLY A 230 14.93 9.16 4.72
CA GLY A 230 14.94 10.50 5.32
C GLY A 230 14.63 10.49 6.82
N PRO A 231 14.60 11.67 7.47
CA PRO A 231 14.20 11.77 8.88
C PRO A 231 12.80 11.19 9.10
N ALA A 232 12.53 10.74 10.33
CA ALA A 232 11.21 10.25 10.73
C ALA A 232 10.12 11.28 10.38
N PRO A 233 8.92 10.86 9.93
CA PRO A 233 7.83 11.79 9.69
C PRO A 233 7.54 12.58 10.96
N VAL A 234 7.43 13.91 10.83
CA VAL A 234 7.03 14.78 11.92
C VAL A 234 5.57 14.47 12.27
N SER A 235 5.28 14.25 13.55
CA SER A 235 3.92 14.09 14.04
C SER A 235 3.16 15.41 13.87
N GLY A 236 1.98 15.32 13.24
CA GLY A 236 1.08 16.46 13.04
C GLY A 236 -0.26 16.23 13.73
N GLN A 237 -0.88 17.31 14.23
CA GLN A 237 -2.28 17.28 14.64
C GLN A 237 -3.17 17.35 13.40
N LEU A 238 -4.06 16.36 13.27
CA LEU A 238 -5.04 16.33 12.18
C LEU A 238 -6.14 17.36 12.38
N ALA A 239 -6.45 18.11 11.32
CA ALA A 239 -7.52 19.11 11.35
C ALA A 239 -8.93 18.53 11.09
N SER A 240 -9.06 17.40 10.35
CA SER A 240 -10.37 16.80 10.04
C SER A 240 -10.28 15.39 9.42
N TRP A 241 -11.38 14.64 9.48
CA TRP A 241 -11.58 13.37 8.78
C TRP A 241 -13.02 13.21 8.27
N GLU A 242 -13.19 12.35 7.26
CA GLU A 242 -14.49 11.98 6.69
C GLU A 242 -14.60 10.47 6.51
N PHE A 243 -15.83 9.95 6.63
CA PHE A 243 -16.13 8.52 6.52
C PHE A 243 -16.80 8.19 5.19
N TYR A 244 -16.46 7.04 4.62
CA TYR A 244 -16.92 6.57 3.32
C TYR A 244 -17.30 5.09 3.36
N ARG A 245 -18.38 4.71 2.67
CA ARG A 245 -18.84 3.33 2.53
C ARG A 245 -18.75 2.88 1.08
N LEU A 246 -18.21 1.69 0.87
CA LEU A 246 -18.21 1.04 -0.44
C LEU A 246 -19.67 0.83 -0.90
N VAL A 247 -19.96 1.22 -2.13
CA VAL A 247 -21.25 0.97 -2.79
C VAL A 247 -21.09 -0.29 -3.65
N PRO A 248 -21.78 -1.40 -3.31
CA PRO A 248 -21.72 -2.62 -4.12
C PRO A 248 -22.30 -2.37 -5.51
N GLY A 249 -21.64 -2.90 -6.54
CA GLY A 249 -22.24 -3.01 -7.87
C GLY A 249 -22.38 -1.70 -8.65
N THR A 250 -21.58 -0.67 -8.40
CA THR A 250 -21.47 0.47 -9.33
C THR A 250 -20.48 0.10 -10.45
N PRO A 251 -20.92 -0.37 -11.63
CA PRO A 251 -20.01 -0.53 -12.77
C PRO A 251 -19.44 0.83 -13.16
N CYS A 252 -18.18 0.85 -13.59
CA CYS A 252 -17.64 2.03 -14.25
C CYS A 252 -18.50 2.32 -15.48
N GLN A 253 -19.19 3.46 -15.50
CA GLN A 253 -20.06 3.83 -16.62
C GLN A 253 -19.23 4.15 -17.86
N GLY A 254 -19.74 3.72 -19.03
CA GLY A 254 -19.17 3.96 -20.35
C GLY A 254 -18.41 2.75 -20.92
N SER A 255 -18.66 2.45 -22.18
CA SER A 255 -17.84 1.51 -22.97
C SER A 255 -16.72 2.30 -23.64
N PRO A 256 -15.44 1.94 -23.42
CA PRO A 256 -14.34 2.60 -24.12
C PRO A 256 -14.44 2.33 -25.63
N GLU A 257 -14.06 3.32 -26.43
CA GLU A 257 -13.83 3.12 -27.87
C GLU A 257 -12.66 2.15 -28.10
N ALA A 258 -12.44 1.68 -29.33
CA ALA A 258 -11.43 0.66 -29.61
C ALA A 258 -10.01 1.05 -29.15
N GLU A 259 -9.62 2.32 -29.36
CA GLU A 259 -8.32 2.85 -28.93
C GLU A 259 -8.21 2.93 -27.39
N ASP A 260 -9.27 3.41 -26.74
CA ASP A 260 -9.36 3.47 -25.27
C ASP A 260 -9.33 2.06 -24.65
N ALA A 261 -9.98 1.09 -25.27
CA ALA A 261 -10.00 -0.30 -24.83
C ALA A 261 -8.60 -0.92 -24.92
N LEU A 262 -7.85 -0.59 -25.97
CA LEU A 262 -6.46 -1.03 -26.11
C LEU A 262 -5.57 -0.42 -25.01
N PHE A 263 -5.73 0.87 -24.71
CA PHE A 263 -5.06 1.53 -23.59
C PHE A 263 -5.37 0.83 -22.27
N VAL A 264 -6.66 0.69 -21.92
CA VAL A 264 -7.10 0.04 -20.68
C VAL A 264 -6.53 -1.38 -20.58
N SER A 265 -6.61 -2.18 -21.65
CA SER A 265 -6.08 -3.55 -21.65
C SER A 265 -4.56 -3.60 -21.46
N THR A 266 -3.84 -2.57 -21.90
CA THR A 266 -2.39 -2.46 -21.73
C THR A 266 -2.04 -2.09 -20.29
N VAL A 267 -2.80 -1.20 -19.67
CA VAL A 267 -2.67 -0.91 -18.23
C VAL A 267 -2.93 -2.17 -17.40
N GLU A 268 -3.96 -2.95 -17.74
CA GLU A 268 -4.26 -4.20 -17.04
C GLU A 268 -3.17 -5.26 -17.22
N TYR A 269 -2.56 -5.34 -18.40
CA TYR A 269 -1.38 -6.20 -18.62
C TYR A 269 -0.20 -5.81 -17.71
N LEU A 270 0.12 -4.52 -17.64
CA LEU A 270 1.18 -4.00 -16.78
C LEU A 270 0.86 -4.26 -15.30
N ALA A 271 -0.39 -4.06 -14.90
CA ALA A 271 -0.86 -4.34 -13.55
C ALA A 271 -0.73 -5.82 -13.18
N ALA A 272 -1.16 -6.72 -14.08
CA ALA A 272 -1.04 -8.16 -13.87
C ALA A 272 0.42 -8.59 -13.73
N ALA A 273 1.33 -8.01 -14.52
CA ALA A 273 2.77 -8.28 -14.41
C ALA A 273 3.33 -7.84 -13.04
N VAL A 274 3.02 -6.61 -12.60
CA VAL A 274 3.46 -6.09 -11.29
C VAL A 274 2.89 -6.94 -10.14
N LEU A 275 1.61 -7.32 -10.21
CA LEU A 275 0.95 -8.13 -9.20
C LEU A 275 1.48 -9.58 -9.16
N LYS A 276 1.88 -10.15 -10.31
CA LYS A 276 2.47 -11.49 -10.37
C LYS A 276 3.79 -11.56 -9.60
N SER A 277 4.56 -10.48 -9.57
CA SER A 277 5.81 -10.41 -8.81
C SER A 277 5.58 -10.28 -7.29
N ALA A 278 4.33 -10.24 -6.80
CA ALA A 278 4.02 -10.18 -5.36
C ALA A 278 4.36 -11.49 -4.62
N PRO A 279 4.69 -11.47 -3.32
CA PRO A 279 4.87 -10.29 -2.47
C PRO A 279 6.26 -9.66 -2.62
N GLN A 280 7.27 -10.36 -3.14
CA GLN A 280 8.63 -9.82 -3.13
C GLN A 280 8.81 -8.57 -4.00
N TRP A 281 7.90 -8.35 -4.97
CA TRP A 281 7.93 -7.30 -5.97
C TRP A 281 9.32 -7.01 -6.45
N GLU A 282 10.03 -8.05 -6.89
CA GLU A 282 11.33 -7.91 -7.54
C GLU A 282 11.15 -7.51 -9.00
N VAL A 283 10.31 -6.50 -9.24
CA VAL A 283 9.93 -6.02 -10.58
C VAL A 283 11.16 -5.65 -11.40
N GLY A 284 12.21 -5.09 -10.77
CA GLY A 284 13.48 -4.83 -11.44
C GLY A 284 14.20 -6.07 -11.98
N ARG A 285 14.06 -7.23 -11.33
CA ARG A 285 14.64 -8.50 -11.79
C ARG A 285 13.83 -9.16 -12.89
N GLU A 286 12.51 -9.01 -12.88
CA GLU A 286 11.63 -9.71 -13.82
C GLU A 286 11.24 -8.84 -15.04
N LEU A 287 10.91 -7.56 -14.81
CA LEU A 287 10.34 -6.66 -15.81
C LEU A 287 11.34 -5.61 -16.32
N GLY A 288 12.42 -5.37 -15.58
CA GLY A 288 13.50 -4.44 -15.92
C GLY A 288 13.11 -2.96 -15.86
N MET A 289 14.10 -2.06 -15.97
CA MET A 289 13.89 -0.61 -15.94
C MET A 289 13.06 -0.09 -17.11
N VAL A 290 13.08 -0.79 -18.25
CA VAL A 290 12.24 -0.45 -19.41
C VAL A 290 10.76 -0.33 -19.06
N THR A 291 10.28 -1.08 -18.07
CA THR A 291 8.89 -1.00 -17.61
C THR A 291 8.57 0.36 -16.97
N GLU A 292 9.48 0.91 -16.16
CA GLU A 292 9.29 2.25 -15.58
C GLU A 292 9.25 3.32 -16.67
N HIS A 293 10.12 3.21 -17.68
CA HIS A 293 10.18 4.15 -18.79
C HIS A 293 8.92 4.09 -19.66
N VAL A 294 8.42 2.90 -19.96
CA VAL A 294 7.15 2.74 -20.68
C VAL A 294 5.99 3.35 -19.89
N LEU A 295 5.95 3.15 -18.57
CA LEU A 295 4.92 3.75 -17.71
C LEU A 295 4.98 5.29 -17.71
N GLU A 296 6.17 5.90 -17.63
CA GLU A 296 6.35 7.36 -17.75
C GLU A 296 5.94 7.85 -19.16
N GLU A 297 6.38 7.19 -20.23
CA GLU A 297 5.99 7.52 -21.61
C GLU A 297 4.46 7.44 -21.80
N MET A 298 3.80 6.43 -21.23
CA MET A 298 2.34 6.30 -21.27
C MET A 298 1.65 7.43 -20.51
N LEU A 299 2.14 7.82 -19.32
CA LEU A 299 1.58 8.94 -18.56
C LEU A 299 1.64 10.26 -19.33
N ASP A 300 2.74 10.50 -20.05
CA ASP A 300 2.93 11.70 -20.86
C ASP A 300 2.08 11.68 -22.13
N ARG A 301 2.11 10.57 -22.88
CA ARG A 301 1.37 10.40 -24.14
C ARG A 301 -0.14 10.46 -23.93
N PHE A 302 -0.66 9.80 -22.90
CA PHE A 302 -2.09 9.69 -22.62
C PHE A 302 -2.58 10.69 -21.57
N LYS A 303 -1.86 11.79 -21.33
CA LYS A 303 -2.20 12.79 -20.29
C LYS A 303 -3.63 13.34 -20.37
N GLY A 304 -4.24 13.34 -21.55
CA GLY A 304 -5.64 13.74 -21.75
C GLY A 304 -6.63 12.85 -21.02
N TYR A 305 -6.30 11.56 -20.81
CA TYR A 305 -7.17 10.60 -20.12
C TYR A 305 -7.33 10.87 -18.63
N LYS A 306 -6.48 11.72 -18.03
CA LYS A 306 -6.63 12.18 -16.65
C LYS A 306 -8.04 12.71 -16.36
N ASN A 307 -8.63 13.42 -17.32
CA ASN A 307 -9.96 14.02 -17.20
C ASN A 307 -10.99 13.34 -18.14
N SER A 308 -10.76 12.08 -18.50
CA SER A 308 -11.68 11.34 -19.36
C SER A 308 -13.08 11.29 -18.74
N ARG A 309 -14.11 11.50 -19.59
CA ARG A 309 -15.51 11.32 -19.19
C ARG A 309 -15.87 9.84 -19.06
N ILE A 310 -15.07 8.94 -19.63
CA ILE A 310 -15.23 7.50 -19.52
C ILE A 310 -14.48 7.04 -18.27
N ALA A 311 -15.22 6.65 -17.23
CA ALA A 311 -14.70 6.37 -15.90
C ALA A 311 -13.57 5.32 -15.90
N VAL A 312 -13.72 4.25 -16.68
CA VAL A 312 -12.71 3.18 -16.77
C VAL A 312 -11.39 3.66 -17.38
N VAL A 313 -11.45 4.60 -18.33
CA VAL A 313 -10.25 5.19 -18.96
C VAL A 313 -9.53 6.10 -17.99
N GLY A 314 -10.28 6.95 -17.28
CA GLY A 314 -9.73 7.82 -16.23
C GLY A 314 -9.10 7.02 -15.08
N LEU A 315 -9.74 5.93 -14.66
CA LEU A 315 -9.20 5.03 -13.64
C LEU A 315 -7.93 4.31 -14.12
N ALA A 316 -7.91 3.80 -15.36
CA ALA A 316 -6.72 3.18 -15.93
C ALA A 316 -5.55 4.16 -16.01
N TYR A 317 -5.81 5.42 -16.40
CA TYR A 317 -4.79 6.46 -16.37
C TYR A 317 -4.27 6.74 -14.95
N ALA A 318 -5.16 6.82 -13.96
CA ALA A 318 -4.75 7.02 -12.56
C ALA A 318 -3.91 5.84 -12.03
N LYS A 319 -4.27 4.60 -12.40
CA LYS A 319 -3.56 3.37 -12.06
C LYS A 319 -2.13 3.34 -12.63
N LEU A 320 -1.88 3.89 -13.82
CA LEU A 320 -0.52 4.00 -14.38
C LEU A 320 0.46 4.68 -13.43
N ARG A 321 0.04 5.76 -12.76
CA ARG A 321 0.90 6.47 -11.80
C ARG A 321 1.29 5.57 -10.65
N SER A 322 0.32 4.85 -10.09
CA SER A 322 0.57 3.91 -9.00
C SER A 322 1.49 2.76 -9.42
N LEU A 323 1.30 2.21 -10.62
CA LEU A 323 2.16 1.16 -11.17
C LEU A 323 3.59 1.69 -11.34
N LYS A 324 3.75 2.89 -11.89
CA LYS A 324 5.06 3.50 -12.09
C LYS A 324 5.81 3.69 -10.79
N ASP A 325 5.14 4.26 -9.77
CA ASP A 325 5.74 4.48 -8.46
C ASP A 325 6.06 3.14 -7.78
N GLN A 326 5.22 2.12 -7.94
CA GLN A 326 5.50 0.76 -7.46
C GLN A 326 6.73 0.14 -8.12
N VAL A 327 6.84 0.22 -9.45
CA VAL A 327 7.97 -0.31 -10.21
C VAL A 327 9.25 0.43 -9.82
N PHE A 328 9.20 1.75 -9.70
CA PHE A 328 10.33 2.56 -9.27
C PHE A 328 10.80 2.17 -7.86
N GLN A 329 9.89 2.09 -6.90
CA GLN A 329 10.22 1.70 -5.51
C GLN A 329 10.85 0.31 -5.46
N SER A 330 10.28 -0.65 -6.21
CA SER A 330 10.82 -1.99 -6.36
C SER A 330 12.26 -1.98 -6.88
N ILE A 331 12.53 -1.27 -7.98
CA ILE A 331 13.88 -1.20 -8.56
C ILE A 331 14.88 -0.62 -7.57
N VAL A 332 14.51 0.48 -6.90
CA VAL A 332 15.36 1.11 -5.89
C VAL A 332 15.67 0.15 -4.75
N GLU A 333 14.65 -0.50 -4.21
CA GLU A 333 14.81 -1.42 -3.08
C GLU A 333 15.62 -2.67 -3.46
N THR A 334 15.38 -3.27 -4.62
CA THR A 334 16.03 -4.53 -5.02
C THR A 334 17.46 -4.33 -5.53
N HIS A 335 17.76 -3.21 -6.21
CA HIS A 335 19.02 -3.03 -6.92
C HIS A 335 19.90 -1.90 -6.38
N PHE A 336 19.30 -0.87 -5.78
CA PHE A 336 20.02 0.34 -5.37
C PHE A 336 20.08 0.56 -3.85
N SER A 337 19.54 -0.35 -3.05
CA SER A 337 19.55 -0.28 -1.58
C SER A 337 20.90 -0.64 -0.93
N SER A 338 21.89 -1.10 -1.68
CA SER A 338 23.22 -1.44 -1.16
C SER A 338 24.11 -0.20 -0.99
N ARG A 339 24.92 -0.16 0.07
CA ARG A 339 25.97 0.86 0.25
C ARG A 339 26.99 0.93 -0.89
N TYR A 340 27.08 -0.12 -1.69
CA TYR A 340 27.97 -0.22 -2.87
C TYR A 340 27.25 0.09 -4.18
N ALA A 341 25.95 0.39 -4.18
CA ALA A 341 25.20 0.65 -5.39
C ALA A 341 25.67 1.94 -6.09
N SER A 342 26.05 2.97 -5.33
CA SER A 342 26.50 4.28 -5.84
C SER A 342 27.74 4.19 -6.73
N SER A 343 28.69 3.30 -6.42
CA SER A 343 29.90 3.08 -7.24
C SER A 343 29.69 2.14 -8.43
N ARG A 344 28.49 1.55 -8.56
CA ARG A 344 28.15 0.57 -9.61
C ARG A 344 26.89 0.93 -10.39
N VAL A 345 26.41 2.18 -10.30
CA VAL A 345 25.12 2.60 -10.88
C VAL A 345 25.02 2.28 -12.36
N GLU A 346 26.04 2.61 -13.15
CA GLU A 346 26.04 2.35 -14.60
C GLU A 346 25.96 0.85 -14.90
N LYS A 347 26.74 0.04 -14.17
CA LYS A 347 26.71 -1.42 -14.32
C LYS A 347 25.34 -1.98 -13.94
N ILE A 348 24.81 -1.62 -12.78
CA ILE A 348 23.49 -2.07 -12.32
C ILE A 348 22.43 -1.68 -13.34
N THR A 349 22.45 -0.44 -13.83
CA THR A 349 21.52 0.08 -14.85
C THR A 349 21.59 -0.74 -16.13
N ALA A 350 22.79 -1.02 -16.64
CA ALA A 350 22.96 -1.86 -17.82
C ALA A 350 22.42 -3.28 -17.61
N ASP A 351 22.72 -3.89 -16.45
CA ASP A 351 22.32 -5.26 -16.10
C ASP A 351 20.80 -5.43 -16.00
N ILE A 352 20.06 -4.38 -15.62
CA ILE A 352 18.60 -4.46 -15.40
C ILE A 352 17.77 -3.66 -16.42
N CYS A 353 18.42 -3.07 -17.43
CA CYS A 353 17.73 -2.16 -18.34
C CYS A 353 16.57 -2.86 -19.07
N VAL A 354 16.87 -3.98 -19.72
CA VAL A 354 15.89 -4.80 -20.46
C VAL A 354 16.17 -6.28 -20.19
N HIS A 355 15.15 -7.00 -19.73
CA HIS A 355 15.16 -8.46 -19.67
C HIS A 355 14.42 -9.02 -20.88
N TYR A 356 15.15 -9.60 -21.83
CA TYR A 356 14.59 -10.14 -23.08
C TYR A 356 13.84 -11.46 -22.83
N ASN A 357 12.64 -11.36 -22.26
CA ASN A 357 11.79 -12.48 -21.90
C ASN A 357 10.39 -12.38 -22.55
N GLY A 358 9.49 -13.31 -22.21
CA GLY A 358 8.12 -13.33 -22.72
C GLY A 358 7.31 -12.08 -22.35
N TYR A 359 7.55 -11.52 -21.16
CA TYR A 359 6.92 -10.26 -20.74
C TYR A 359 7.35 -9.09 -21.64
N PHE A 360 8.66 -8.95 -21.89
CA PHE A 360 9.16 -7.89 -22.75
C PHE A 360 8.60 -8.01 -24.17
N THR A 361 8.52 -9.23 -24.70
CA THR A 361 7.90 -9.51 -26.01
C THR A 361 6.43 -9.03 -26.05
N GLY A 362 5.64 -9.37 -25.03
CA GLY A 362 4.24 -8.92 -24.92
C GLY A 362 4.11 -7.41 -24.70
N LEU A 363 5.09 -6.77 -24.04
CA LEU A 363 5.14 -5.32 -23.89
C LEU A 363 5.34 -4.63 -25.25
N LEU A 364 6.28 -5.12 -26.07
CA LEU A 364 6.53 -4.60 -27.41
C LEU A 364 5.31 -4.70 -28.32
N GLU A 365 4.62 -5.86 -28.29
CA GLU A 365 3.37 -6.08 -29.04
C GLU A 365 2.31 -5.01 -28.71
N ARG A 366 2.13 -4.72 -27.41
CA ARG A 366 1.16 -3.72 -26.95
C ARG A 366 1.56 -2.30 -27.33
N VAL A 367 2.85 -1.96 -27.21
CA VAL A 367 3.34 -0.65 -27.63
C VAL A 367 3.13 -0.43 -29.13
N LEU A 368 3.43 -1.44 -29.97
CA LEU A 368 3.16 -1.38 -31.42
C LEU A 368 1.69 -1.11 -31.71
N ARG A 369 0.77 -1.84 -31.05
CA ARG A 369 -0.67 -1.60 -31.19
C ARG A 369 -1.07 -0.18 -30.77
N LEU A 370 -0.53 0.31 -29.64
CA LEU A 370 -0.84 1.66 -29.13
C LEU A 370 -0.35 2.79 -30.04
N VAL A 371 0.61 2.52 -30.92
CA VAL A 371 1.06 3.48 -31.95
C VAL A 371 0.44 3.20 -33.33
N GLY A 372 -0.56 2.33 -33.42
CA GLY A 372 -1.26 2.01 -34.67
C GLY A 372 -0.41 1.22 -35.67
N ARG A 373 0.57 0.44 -35.18
CA ARG A 373 1.47 -0.37 -36.01
C ARG A 373 1.11 -1.85 -35.96
N ASP A 374 1.52 -2.58 -36.99
CA ASP A 374 1.43 -4.03 -37.04
C ASP A 374 2.21 -4.65 -35.87
N ALA A 375 1.58 -5.61 -35.20
CA ALA A 375 2.13 -6.30 -34.03
C ALA A 375 2.43 -7.77 -34.34
N SER A 376 2.73 -8.09 -35.60
CA SER A 376 3.22 -9.41 -35.99
C SER A 376 4.55 -9.75 -35.32
N LEU A 377 4.87 -11.05 -35.28
CA LEU A 377 6.14 -11.53 -34.73
C LEU A 377 7.36 -10.87 -35.40
N GLN A 378 7.29 -10.58 -36.70
CA GLN A 378 8.36 -9.90 -37.43
C GLN A 378 8.54 -8.47 -36.94
N SER A 379 7.44 -7.72 -36.79
CA SER A 379 7.45 -6.33 -36.29
C SER A 379 7.94 -6.24 -34.84
N VAL A 380 7.53 -7.17 -33.99
CA VAL A 380 7.99 -7.27 -32.59
C VAL A 380 9.50 -7.57 -32.54
N ARG A 381 10.00 -8.52 -33.34
CA ARG A 381 11.44 -8.83 -33.43
C ARG A 381 12.24 -7.62 -33.93
N ALA A 382 11.75 -6.93 -34.96
CA ALA A 382 12.41 -5.74 -35.49
C ALA A 382 12.52 -4.63 -34.42
N LEU A 383 11.46 -4.41 -33.64
CA LEU A 383 11.50 -3.45 -32.53
C LEU A 383 12.45 -3.91 -31.40
N ALA A 384 12.49 -5.20 -31.08
CA ALA A 384 13.42 -5.74 -30.09
C ALA A 384 14.89 -5.50 -30.50
N GLU A 385 15.23 -5.67 -31.77
CA GLU A 385 16.58 -5.37 -32.28
C GLU A 385 16.90 -3.87 -32.23
N LYS A 386 15.91 -3.00 -32.54
CA LYS A 386 16.07 -1.54 -32.34
C LYS A 386 16.36 -1.18 -30.89
N VAL A 387 15.73 -1.86 -29.93
CA VAL A 387 15.97 -1.67 -28.49
C VAL A 387 17.36 -2.19 -28.08
N LYS A 388 17.79 -3.36 -28.58
CA LYS A 388 19.15 -3.90 -28.34
C LYS A 388 20.25 -2.98 -28.84
N ALA A 389 20.00 -2.27 -29.94
CA ALA A 389 20.93 -1.29 -30.50
C ALA A 389 21.03 -0.01 -29.66
N GLN A 390 20.18 0.19 -28.63
CA GLN A 390 20.24 1.36 -27.76
C GLN A 390 21.33 1.18 -26.67
N PRO A 391 21.99 2.27 -26.24
CA PRO A 391 22.92 2.22 -25.12
C PRO A 391 22.24 1.76 -23.82
N ALA A 392 22.60 0.55 -23.35
CA ALA A 392 22.01 -0.07 -22.15
C ALA A 392 22.43 0.63 -20.84
N ASP A 393 23.65 1.18 -20.80
CA ASP A 393 24.24 1.89 -19.66
C ASP A 393 23.42 3.12 -19.21
N LYS A 394 22.61 3.68 -20.11
CA LYS A 394 21.76 4.85 -19.83
C LYS A 394 20.29 4.49 -19.68
N CYS A 395 19.89 3.31 -20.16
CA CYS A 395 18.52 2.85 -20.30
C CYS A 395 17.53 3.93 -20.80
N SER A 396 17.98 4.90 -21.59
CA SER A 396 17.25 6.17 -21.79
C SER A 396 16.54 6.24 -23.14
N PHE A 397 16.11 5.11 -23.69
CA PHE A 397 15.41 5.09 -24.96
C PHE A 397 13.91 5.29 -24.78
N LYS A 398 13.26 5.84 -25.82
CA LYS A 398 11.82 6.05 -25.85
C LYS A 398 11.15 4.98 -26.69
N LEU A 399 10.53 4.01 -26.05
CA LEU A 399 10.02 2.82 -26.73
C LEU A 399 8.90 3.18 -27.72
N PHE A 400 8.06 4.16 -27.38
CA PHE A 400 7.00 4.61 -28.30
C PHE A 400 7.56 5.33 -29.53
N GLU A 401 8.68 6.05 -29.41
CA GLU A 401 9.35 6.68 -30.56
C GLU A 401 10.04 5.62 -31.45
N LEU A 402 10.65 4.60 -30.85
CA LEU A 402 11.23 3.48 -31.58
C LEU A 402 10.19 2.64 -32.32
N ALA A 403 9.00 2.48 -31.74
CA ALA A 403 7.88 1.77 -32.35
C ALA A 403 7.19 2.57 -33.46
N ALA A 404 7.21 3.90 -33.39
CA ALA A 404 6.60 4.77 -34.39
C ALA A 404 7.43 4.88 -35.69
N LYS A 405 8.76 4.73 -35.58
CA LYS A 405 9.71 4.65 -36.70
C LYS A 405 9.78 3.24 -37.24
#